data_AF-A0A382IIZ3-F1
#
_entry.id   AF-A0A382IIZ3-F1
#
_cell.length_a   1.000
_cell.length_b   1.000
_cell.length_c   1.000
_cell.angle_alpha   90.00
_cell.angle_beta   90.00
_cell.angle_gamma   90.00
#
_symmetry.space_group_name_H-M   'P 1'
#
loop_
_entity.id
_entity.type
_entity.pdbx_description
1 polymer ?
#
loop_
_entity_poly.entity_id
_entity_poly.type
_entity_poly.pdbx_seq_one_letter_code
_entity_poly.pdbx_strand_id
1 'polypeptide(L)' 'VAKTSQRNSAVPTRVGLISLGCAKNLVDAEVMLGSLMADGLEITNEP' A
#
# COMPACT_ATOMS: atom_id res chain seq x y z
N VAL A 1 2.16 -7.27 -14.94
CA VAL A 1 1.39 -8.32 -14.22
C VAL A 1 2.09 -8.61 -12.90
N ALA A 2 1.69 -7.94 -11.82
CA ALA A 2 1.98 -8.37 -10.46
C ALA A 2 0.69 -9.01 -9.94
N LYS A 3 0.74 -10.31 -9.69
CA LYS A 3 -0.36 -11.09 -9.13
C LYS A 3 -0.35 -10.88 -7.61
N THR A 4 -1.38 -10.27 -7.04
CA THR A 4 -1.54 -10.24 -5.58
C THR A 4 -2.70 -11.15 -5.21
N SER A 5 -2.35 -12.23 -4.52
CA SER A 5 -3.20 -13.34 -4.11
C SER A 5 -4.47 -12.86 -3.41
N GLN A 6 -5.63 -13.26 -3.95
CA GLN A 6 -6.90 -13.25 -3.22
C GLN A 6 -6.79 -14.20 -2.03
N ARG A 7 -6.40 -13.69 -0.85
CA ARG A 7 -6.60 -14.39 0.42
C ARG A 7 -7.91 -13.92 1.01
N ASN A 8 -8.92 -14.77 0.87
CA ASN A 8 -10.20 -14.68 1.57
C ASN A 8 -9.95 -14.82 3.07
N SER A 9 -9.67 -13.71 3.74
CA SER A 9 -9.50 -13.63 5.19
C SER A 9 -10.24 -12.38 5.64
N ALA A 10 -11.12 -12.51 6.63
CA ALA A 10 -12.02 -11.44 7.09
C ALA A 10 -11.31 -10.20 7.68
N VAL A 11 -9.98 -10.13 7.57
CA VAL A 11 -9.14 -9.05 8.07
C VAL A 11 -8.46 -8.39 6.87
N PRO A 12 -8.58 -7.06 6.69
CA PRO A 12 -7.92 -6.36 5.61
C PRO A 12 -6.40 -6.53 5.73
N THR A 13 -5.73 -6.69 4.58
CA THR A 13 -4.26 -6.78 4.57
C THR A 13 -3.69 -5.41 4.91
N ARG A 14 -2.93 -5.33 6.01
CA ARG A 14 -2.27 -4.10 6.48
C ARG A 14 -0.96 -3.89 5.73
N VAL A 15 -0.73 -2.67 5.22
CA VAL A 15 0.45 -2.28 4.44
C VAL A 15 1.08 -1.01 5.02
N GLY A 16 2.40 -1.02 5.22
CA GLY A 16 3.20 0.14 5.60
C GLY A 16 4.13 0.58 4.47
N LEU A 17 4.32 1.89 4.31
CA LEU A 17 5.19 2.48 3.30
C LEU A 17 6.44 3.08 3.97
N ILE A 18 7.63 2.61 3.55
CA ILE A 18 8.92 3.16 3.97
C ILE A 18 9.56 3.85 2.77
N SER A 19 9.84 5.14 2.90
CA SER A 19 10.58 5.89 1.88
C SER A 19 12.08 5.74 2.12
N LEU A 20 12.80 5.17 1.15
CA LEU A 20 14.25 4.97 1.20
C LEU A 20 15.08 6.19 0.74
N GLY A 21 14.40 7.30 0.41
CA GLY A 21 15.02 8.59 0.13
C GLY A 21 15.21 8.93 -1.35
N CYS A 22 14.26 9.71 -1.89
CA CYS A 22 14.47 10.71 -2.94
C CYS A 22 13.22 11.59 -3.02
N ALA A 23 13.34 12.92 -3.08
CA ALA A 23 12.20 13.85 -3.06
C ALA A 23 11.20 13.66 -4.23
N LYS A 24 11.61 12.95 -5.29
CA LYS A 24 10.76 12.59 -6.44
C LYS A 24 9.70 11.52 -6.15
N ASN A 25 9.88 10.69 -5.12
CA ASN A 25 9.00 9.55 -4.84
C ASN A 25 7.76 9.89 -4.00
N LEU A 26 7.54 11.18 -3.66
CA LEU A 26 6.42 11.58 -2.81
C LEU A 26 5.09 11.50 -3.56
N VAL A 27 5.04 12.00 -4.79
CA VAL A 27 3.82 11.93 -5.61
C VAL A 27 3.51 10.49 -6.03
N ASP A 28 4.55 9.71 -6.35
CA ASP A 28 4.39 8.29 -6.69
C ASP A 28 3.89 7.48 -5.50
N ALA A 29 4.33 7.81 -4.28
CA ALA A 29 3.87 7.17 -3.05
C ALA A 29 2.40 7.47 -2.76
N GLU A 30 1.95 8.71 -2.95
CA GLU A 30 0.54 9.10 -2.76
C GLU A 30 -0.38 8.41 -3.78
N VAL A 31 0.04 8.35 -5.05
CA VAL A 31 -0.72 7.68 -6.13
C VAL A 31 -0.79 6.16 -5.88
N MET A 32 0.32 5.55 -5.48
CA MET A 32 0.36 4.14 -5.09
C MET A 32 -0.57 3.89 -3.88
N LEU A 33 -0.54 4.76 -2.88
CA LEU A 33 -1.36 4.61 -1.69
C LEU A 33 -2.85 4.71 -1.99
N GLY A 34 -3.26 5.67 -2.82
CA GLY A 34 -4.65 5.82 -3.26
C GLY A 34 -5.16 4.58 -3.99
N SER A 35 -4.31 3.94 -4.80
CA SER A 35 -4.66 2.69 -5.49
C SER A 35 -4.84 1.53 -4.51
N LEU A 36 -3.96 1.39 -3.51
CA LEU A 36 -4.06 0.37 -2.47
C LEU A 36 -5.32 0.56 -1.60
N MET A 37 -5.68 1.80 -1.28
CA MET A 37 -6.92 2.09 -0.54
C MET A 37 -8.17 1.74 -1.35
N ALA A 38 -8.17 2.03 -2.67
CA ALA A 38 -9.27 1.64 -3.55
C ALA A 38 -9.44 0.12 -3.68
N ASP A 39 -8.34 -0.63 -3.57
CA ASP A 39 -8.31 -2.09 -3.58
C ASP A 39 -8.68 -2.72 -2.21
N GLY A 40 -9.04 -1.91 -1.21
CA GLY A 40 -9.52 -2.37 0.09
C GLY A 40 -8.42 -2.78 1.07
N LEU A 41 -7.18 -2.33 0.85
CA LEU A 41 -6.08 -2.53 1.80
C LEU A 41 -6.11 -1.48 2.91
N GLU A 42 -5.68 -1.89 4.10
CA GLU A 42 -5.53 -0.98 5.24
C GLU A 42 -4.11 -0.44 5.30
N ILE A 43 -3.96 0.88 5.41
CA ILE A 43 -2.66 1.53 5.51
C ILE A 43 -2.33 1.75 6.98
N THR A 44 -1.16 1.31 7.42
CA THR A 44 -0.68 1.46 8.80
C THR A 44 0.69 2.14 8.84
N ASN A 45 0.96 2.91 9.90
CA ASN A 45 2.30 3.42 10.21
C ASN A 45 3.00 2.64 11.33
N GLU A 46 2.34 1.61 11.85
CA GLU A 46 2.89 0.78 12.92
C GLU A 46 4.03 -0.10 12.36
N PRO A 47 5.19 -0.16 13.04
CA PRO A 47 6.33 -0.97 12.61
C PRO A 47 6.08 -2.47 12.71
#